data_AF-A0A5P1X2P0-F1
#
_entry.id   AF-A0A5P1X2P0-F1
#
_cell.length_a   1.000
_cell.length_b   1.000
_cell.length_c   1.000
_cell.angle_alpha   90.00
_cell.angle_beta   90.00
_cell.angle_gamma   90.00
#
_symmetry.space_group_name_H-M   'P 1'
#
loop_
_entity.id
_entity.type
_entity.pdbx_description
1 polymer ?
#
loop_
_entity_poly.entity_id
_entity_poly.type
_entity_poly.pdbx_seq_one_letter_code
_entity_poly.pdbx_strand_id
1 'polypeptide(L)'
;MGKYTDEEIRNCKKVTLKIAGDYLGISPNAVGIGMRNNLLPIGLAIHNEEKDRRFSESWSYHIVAERLIAYNHGTISEIHVQNIEKGLDKIVEEFSNLKQELLFILSENEVPEN
;
A
#
# COMPACT_ATOMS: atom_id res chain seq x y z
N MET A 1 14.02 -21.02 -11.47
CA MET A 1 14.95 -20.01 -10.92
C MET A 1 14.50 -18.67 -11.47
N GLY A 2 14.16 -17.72 -10.59
CA GLY A 2 13.70 -16.38 -11.00
C GLY A 2 14.73 -15.71 -11.90
N LYS A 3 14.28 -14.92 -12.88
CA LYS A 3 15.18 -14.26 -13.85
C LYS A 3 16.11 -13.22 -13.23
N TYR A 4 15.83 -12.82 -11.99
CA TYR A 4 16.56 -11.79 -11.26
C TYR A 4 17.06 -12.37 -9.93
N THR A 5 18.23 -11.91 -9.51
CA THR A 5 18.81 -12.11 -8.18
C THR A 5 18.39 -10.98 -7.24
N ASP A 6 18.51 -11.21 -5.93
CA ASP A 6 18.17 -10.21 -4.91
C ASP A 6 18.96 -8.90 -5.10
N GLU A 7 20.23 -8.99 -5.49
CA GLU A 7 21.09 -7.83 -5.71
C GLU A 7 20.68 -7.05 -6.96
N GLU A 8 20.26 -7.74 -8.02
CA GLU A 8 19.67 -7.07 -9.20
C GLU A 8 18.37 -6.35 -8.86
N ILE A 9 17.53 -6.94 -8.00
CA ILE A 9 16.28 -6.30 -7.54
C ILE A 9 16.58 -5.05 -6.71
N ARG A 10 17.59 -5.07 -5.84
CA ARG A 10 18.01 -3.88 -5.05
C ARG A 10 18.55 -2.75 -5.92
N ASN A 11 19.29 -3.11 -6.96
CA ASN A 11 19.93 -2.14 -7.87
C ASN A 11 18.97 -1.59 -8.93
N CYS A 12 17.74 -2.09 -9.01
CA CYS A 12 16.73 -1.55 -9.92
C CYS A 12 16.31 -0.13 -9.50
N LYS A 13 16.49 0.86 -10.38
CA LYS A 13 15.98 2.24 -10.17
C LYS A 13 14.47 2.26 -9.87
N LYS A 14 13.71 1.34 -10.48
CA LYS A 14 12.28 1.14 -10.23
C LYS A 14 11.91 -0.31 -10.54
N VAL A 15 11.40 -1.02 -9.56
CA VAL A 15 10.84 -2.36 -9.75
C VAL A 15 9.45 -2.24 -10.38
N THR A 16 9.27 -2.84 -11.55
CA THR A 16 7.99 -2.85 -12.28
C THR A 16 7.23 -4.16 -12.02
N LEU A 17 5.93 -4.20 -12.35
CA LEU A 17 5.14 -5.44 -12.29
C LEU A 17 5.77 -6.58 -13.09
N LYS A 18 6.42 -6.25 -14.23
CA LYS A 18 7.14 -7.23 -15.04
C LYS A 18 8.32 -7.82 -14.30
N ILE A 19 9.18 -6.95 -13.75
CA ILE A 19 10.37 -7.38 -12.99
C ILE A 19 9.95 -8.22 -11.77
N ALA A 20 8.93 -7.77 -11.03
CA ALA A 20 8.43 -8.50 -9.88
C ALA A 20 7.84 -9.87 -10.27
N GLY A 21 7.09 -9.96 -11.37
CA GLY A 21 6.57 -11.22 -11.87
C GLY A 21 7.66 -12.18 -12.31
N ASP A 22 8.64 -11.68 -13.05
CA ASP A 22 9.82 -12.45 -13.49
C ASP A 22 10.69 -12.94 -12.30
N TYR A 23 10.73 -12.18 -11.19
CA TYR A 23 11.42 -12.56 -9.96
C TYR A 23 10.66 -13.62 -9.15
N LEU A 24 9.35 -13.43 -8.95
CA LEU A 24 8.48 -14.34 -8.19
C LEU A 24 8.05 -15.59 -8.97
N GLY A 25 8.26 -15.62 -10.29
CA GLY A 25 7.80 -16.72 -11.16
C GLY A 25 6.30 -16.71 -11.45
N ILE A 26 5.64 -15.55 -11.36
CA ILE A 26 4.20 -15.38 -11.64
C ILE A 26 3.98 -14.31 -12.72
N SER A 27 2.79 -14.29 -13.33
CA SER A 27 2.52 -13.31 -14.38
C SER A 27 2.48 -11.87 -13.83
N PRO A 28 2.90 -10.85 -14.59
CA PRO A 28 2.83 -9.45 -14.15
C PRO A 28 1.39 -9.00 -13.82
N ASN A 29 0.39 -9.58 -14.49
CA ASN A 29 -1.01 -9.37 -14.19
C ASN A 29 -1.39 -9.96 -12.82
N ALA A 30 -0.90 -11.15 -12.49
CA ALA A 30 -1.13 -11.75 -11.17
C ALA A 30 -0.49 -10.91 -10.05
N VAL A 31 0.71 -10.34 -10.29
CA VAL A 31 1.33 -9.37 -9.36
C VAL A 31 0.41 -8.17 -9.16
N GLY A 32 -0.06 -7.56 -10.26
CA GLY A 32 -0.94 -6.39 -10.21
C GLY A 32 -2.23 -6.68 -9.44
N ILE A 33 -2.93 -7.76 -9.77
CA ILE A 33 -4.17 -8.18 -9.10
C ILE A 33 -3.93 -8.48 -7.62
N GLY A 34 -2.85 -9.21 -7.29
CA GLY A 34 -2.48 -9.52 -5.93
C GLY A 34 -2.22 -8.27 -5.09
N MET A 35 -1.55 -7.26 -5.65
CA MET A 35 -1.33 -5.98 -4.97
C MET A 35 -2.62 -5.18 -4.79
N ARG A 36 -3.52 -5.13 -5.79
CA ARG A 36 -4.82 -4.43 -5.69
C ARG A 36 -5.71 -5.02 -4.59
N ASN A 37 -5.66 -6.34 -4.45
CA ASN A 37 -6.47 -7.09 -3.48
C ASN A 37 -5.78 -7.27 -2.12
N ASN A 38 -4.65 -6.59 -1.87
CA ASN A 38 -3.86 -6.73 -0.64
C ASN A 38 -3.36 -8.15 -0.33
N LEU A 39 -3.31 -9.05 -1.32
CA LEU A 39 -2.82 -10.43 -1.18
C LEU A 39 -1.31 -10.55 -1.41
N LEU A 40 -0.69 -9.53 -2.01
CA LEU A 40 0.74 -9.51 -2.32
C LEU A 40 1.39 -8.28 -1.67
N PRO A 41 1.87 -8.37 -0.41
CA PRO A 41 2.32 -7.22 0.40
C PRO A 41 3.75 -6.76 0.06
N ILE A 42 4.05 -6.60 -1.24
CA ILE A 42 5.37 -6.23 -1.76
C ILE A 42 5.52 -4.72 -2.02
N GLY A 43 4.50 -3.93 -1.71
CA GLY A 43 4.44 -2.51 -2.07
C GLY A 43 3.06 -1.90 -1.87
N LEU A 44 2.73 -0.91 -2.71
CA LEU A 44 1.47 -0.19 -2.73
C LEU A 44 0.85 -0.22 -4.14
N ALA A 45 -0.46 -0.44 -4.20
CA ALA A 45 -1.27 -0.22 -5.39
C ALA A 45 -2.24 0.94 -5.09
N ILE A 46 -2.21 1.97 -5.93
CA ILE A 46 -3.02 3.18 -5.78
C ILE A 46 -4.00 3.24 -6.94
N HIS A 47 -5.29 3.29 -6.62
CA HIS A 47 -6.35 3.48 -7.61
C HIS A 47 -6.44 4.97 -7.96
N ASN A 48 -6.35 5.31 -9.24
CA ASN A 48 -6.44 6.69 -9.70
C ASN A 48 -7.84 6.92 -10.31
N GLU A 49 -8.87 6.96 -9.46
CA GLU A 49 -10.29 7.05 -9.87
C GLU A 49 -10.56 8.21 -10.84
N GLU A 50 -9.91 9.35 -10.64
CA GLU A 50 -10.02 10.53 -11.50
C GLU A 50 -9.59 10.26 -12.96
N LYS A 51 -8.77 9.24 -13.19
CA LYS A 51 -8.22 8.86 -14.50
C LYS A 51 -8.89 7.62 -15.08
N ASP A 52 -9.92 7.10 -14.43
CA ASP A 52 -10.65 5.95 -14.92
C ASP A 52 -11.42 6.29 -16.19
N ARG A 53 -11.54 5.29 -17.05
CA ARG A 53 -12.37 5.34 -18.26
C ARG A 53 -13.53 4.38 -18.08
N ARG A 54 -14.57 4.57 -18.90
CA ARG A 54 -15.83 3.80 -18.88
C ARG A 54 -15.68 2.27 -18.76
N PHE A 55 -14.57 1.71 -19.24
CA PHE A 55 -14.27 0.28 -19.19
C PHE A 55 -12.82 -0.03 -18.77
N SER A 56 -12.11 0.93 -18.15
CA SER A 56 -10.71 0.74 -17.77
C SER A 56 -10.39 1.50 -16.50
N GLU A 57 -9.98 0.76 -15.48
CA GLU A 57 -9.41 1.31 -14.25
C GLU A 57 -7.95 1.73 -14.45
N SER A 58 -7.54 2.77 -13.75
CA SER A 58 -6.19 3.33 -13.78
C SER A 58 -5.49 3.08 -12.46
N TRP A 59 -4.41 2.29 -12.49
CA TRP A 59 -3.68 1.91 -11.28
C TRP A 59 -2.20 2.32 -11.33
N SER A 60 -1.71 2.87 -10.23
CA SER A 60 -0.29 3.19 -10.01
C SER A 60 0.31 2.17 -9.03
N TYR A 61 1.49 1.64 -9.35
CA TYR A 61 2.17 0.65 -8.52
C TYR A 61 3.51 1.18 -8.03
N HIS A 62 3.76 0.98 -6.74
CA HIS A 62 5.04 1.23 -6.11
C HIS A 62 5.51 -0.04 -5.41
N ILE A 63 6.45 -0.75 -6.00
CA ILE A 63 7.02 -2.00 -5.46
C ILE A 63 8.30 -1.67 -4.72
N VAL A 64 8.41 -2.17 -3.49
CA VAL A 64 9.59 -1.97 -2.63
C VAL A 64 10.47 -3.21 -2.74
N ALA A 65 11.70 -3.03 -3.22
CA ALA A 65 12.66 -4.11 -3.48
C ALA A 65 12.83 -5.06 -2.28
N GLU A 66 13.07 -4.52 -1.07
CA GLU A 66 13.23 -5.36 0.13
C GLU A 66 11.96 -6.13 0.51
N ARG A 67 10.76 -5.57 0.31
CA ARG A 67 9.50 -6.29 0.59
C ARG A 67 9.28 -7.41 -0.41
N LEU A 68 9.63 -7.18 -1.68
CA LEU A 68 9.57 -8.20 -2.72
C LEU A 68 10.54 -9.37 -2.43
N ILE A 69 11.77 -9.07 -2.05
CA ILE A 69 12.79 -10.06 -1.68
C ILE A 69 12.34 -10.82 -0.42
N ALA A 70 11.88 -10.11 0.60
CA ALA A 70 11.39 -10.74 1.82
C ALA A 70 10.18 -11.64 1.56
N TYR A 71 9.26 -11.24 0.68
CA TYR A 71 8.14 -12.09 0.29
C TYR A 71 8.60 -13.37 -0.40
N ASN A 72 9.54 -13.26 -1.34
CA ASN A 72 10.06 -14.41 -2.10
C ASN A 72 10.78 -15.44 -1.20
N HIS A 73 11.44 -14.99 -0.15
CA HIS A 73 12.12 -15.86 0.83
C HIS A 73 11.25 -16.25 2.02
N GLY A 74 9.99 -15.81 2.07
CA GLY A 74 9.09 -16.08 3.20
C GLY A 74 9.50 -15.39 4.51
N THR A 75 10.23 -14.27 4.44
CA THR A 75 10.75 -13.53 5.60
C THR A 75 9.96 -12.26 5.92
N ILE A 76 8.82 -12.01 5.27
CA ILE A 76 7.85 -11.01 5.77
C ILE A 76 7.32 -11.53 7.09
N SER A 77 7.94 -11.07 8.18
CA SER A 77 7.57 -11.45 9.54
C SER A 77 6.13 -11.01 9.80
N GLU A 78 5.27 -11.97 10.12
CA GLU A 78 3.89 -11.74 10.57
C GLU A 78 3.83 -10.72 11.71
N ILE A 79 4.85 -10.69 12.57
CA ILE A 79 5.01 -9.72 13.67
C ILE A 79 5.18 -8.30 13.13
N HIS A 80 5.90 -8.10 12.03
CA HIS A 80 6.04 -6.76 11.43
C HIS A 80 4.73 -6.27 10.82
N VAL A 81 3.93 -7.15 10.22
CA VAL A 81 2.60 -6.80 9.68
C VAL A 81 1.67 -6.42 10.83
N GLN A 82 1.61 -7.23 11.88
CA GLN A 82 0.79 -6.95 13.07
C GLN A 82 1.17 -5.64 13.77
N ASN A 83 2.46 -5.28 13.79
CA ASN A 83 2.91 -4.02 14.38
C ASN A 83 2.50 -2.81 13.53
N ILE A 84 2.50 -2.94 12.20
CA ILE A 84 2.00 -1.89 11.31
C ILE A 84 0.48 -1.72 11.48
N GLU A 85 -0.27 -2.82 11.54
CA GLU A 85 -1.73 -2.79 11.76
C GLU A 85 -2.07 -2.07 13.08
N LYS A 86 -1.42 -2.45 14.18
CA LYS A 86 -1.60 -1.77 15.48
C LYS A 86 -1.23 -0.28 15.43
N GLY A 87 -0.20 0.08 14.65
CA GLY A 87 0.19 1.48 14.46
C GLY A 87 -0.87 2.27 13.71
N LEU A 88 -1.49 1.68 12.68
CA LEU A 88 -2.56 2.30 11.90
C LEU A 88 -3.83 2.48 12.73
N ASP A 89 -4.22 1.47 13.51
CA ASP A 89 -5.37 1.57 14.43
C ASP A 89 -5.20 2.75 15.39
N LYS A 90 -4.00 2.93 15.94
CA LYS A 90 -3.69 4.06 16.81
C LYS A 90 -3.79 5.40 16.09
N ILE A 91 -3.30 5.50 14.85
CA ILE A 91 -3.42 6.74 14.06
C ILE A 91 -4.89 7.10 13.83
N VAL A 92 -5.74 6.11 13.52
CA VAL A 92 -7.18 6.33 13.31
C VAL A 92 -7.88 6.79 14.59
N GLU A 93 -7.51 6.22 15.73
CA GLU A 93 -8.02 6.64 17.05
C GLU A 93 -7.66 8.10 17.33
N GLU A 94 -6.40 8.48 17.18
CA GLU A 94 -5.94 9.86 17.38
C GLU A 94 -6.62 10.85 16.41
N PHE A 95 -6.78 10.47 15.14
CA PHE A 95 -7.52 11.29 14.17
C PHE A 95 -8.99 11.48 14.55
N SER A 96 -9.61 10.45 15.10
CA SER A 96 -11.00 10.51 15.57
C SER A 96 -11.14 11.45 16.77
N ASN A 97 -10.17 11.44 17.68
CA ASN A 97 -10.13 12.37 18.82
C ASN A 97 -9.98 13.82 18.35
N LEU A 98 -9.02 14.08 17.46
CA LEU A 98 -8.82 15.43 16.89
C LEU A 98 -10.07 15.95 16.16
N LYS A 99 -10.80 15.07 15.47
CA LYS A 99 -12.09 15.42 14.85
C LYS A 99 -13.13 15.84 15.89
N GLN A 100 -13.23 15.13 17.01
CA GLN A 100 -14.18 15.48 18.08
C GLN A 100 -13.82 16.80 18.75
N GLU A 101 -12.53 17.04 19.02
CA GLU A 101 -12.06 18.32 19.55
C GLU A 101 -12.40 19.48 18.61
N LEU A 102 -12.19 19.30 17.30
CA LEU A 102 -12.54 20.30 16.31
C LEU A 102 -14.06 20.58 16.29
N LEU A 103 -14.89 19.54 16.33
CA LEU A 103 -16.34 19.68 16.38
C LEU A 103 -16.80 20.43 17.64
N PHE A 104 -16.19 20.11 18.78
CA PHE A 104 -16.46 20.80 20.05
C PHE A 104 -16.18 22.31 19.93
N ILE A 105 -14.99 22.69 19.45
CA ILE A 105 -14.61 24.10 19.25
C ILE A 105 -15.57 24.80 18.28
N LEU A 106 -15.96 24.13 17.19
CA LEU A 106 -16.91 24.71 16.23
C LEU A 106 -18.29 24.92 16.84
N SER A 107 -18.76 23.99 17.68
CA SER A 107 -20.04 24.13 18.38
C SER A 107 -20.06 25.25 19.43
N GLU A 108 -18.92 25.56 20.06
CA GLU A 108 -18.82 26.72 20.97
C GLU A 108 -18.81 28.06 20.24
N ASN A 109 -18.39 28.08 18.96
CA ASN A 109 -18.36 29.29 18.14
C ASN A 109 -19.69 29.59 17.42
N GLU A 110 -20.70 28.72 17.55
CA GLU A 110 -22.07 29.04 17.16
C GLU A 110 -22.64 30.05 18.18
N VAL A 111 -22.35 31.34 17.94
CA VAL A 111 -22.98 32.46 18.65
C VAL A 111 -24.50 32.34 18.46
N PRO A 112 -25.32 32.36 19.52
CA PRO A 112 -26.77 32.34 19.35
C PRO A 112 -27.19 33.61 18.60
N GLU A 113 -27.71 33.46 17.38
CA GLU A 113 -28.41 34.54 16.68
C GLU A 113 -29.67 34.87 17.50
N ASN A 114 -29.69 36.07 18.09
CA ASN A 114 -30.87 36.68 18.70
C ASN A 114 -31.84 37.19 17.63
#